data_AF-A0AAP5I807-F1
#
_entry.id   AF-A0AAP5I807-F1
#
_cell.length_a   1.000
_cell.length_b   1.000
_cell.length_c   1.000
_cell.angle_alpha   90.00
_cell.angle_beta   90.00
_cell.angle_gamma   90.00
#
_symmetry.space_group_name_H-M   'P 1'
#
loop_
_entity.id
_entity.type
_entity.pdbx_description
1 polymer ?
#
loop_
_entity_poly.entity_id
_entity_poly.type
_entity_poly.pdbx_seq_one_letter_code
_entity_poly.pdbx_strand_id
1 'polypeptide(L)' 'MPSPGEQLLGGHAVLAVGYDDEEQRFIVRNSWDKEWGMQGYFSMQYAYLLDENLARDFWTIRLVMDQS' A
#
# COMPACT_ATOMS: atom_id res chain seq x y z
N MET A 1 -4.80 3.42 -11.50
CA MET A 1 -3.66 3.25 -12.44
C MET A 1 -3.12 4.61 -12.84
N PRO A 2 -1.81 4.78 -13.04
CA PRO A 2 -1.24 6.01 -13.58
C PRO A 2 -1.85 6.34 -14.95
N SER A 3 -2.06 7.63 -15.22
CA SER A 3 -2.60 8.07 -16.51
C SER A 3 -1.52 8.06 -17.60
N PRO A 4 -1.89 7.91 -18.89
CA PRO A 4 -0.93 8.08 -19.98
C PRO A 4 -0.21 9.43 -19.90
N GLY A 5 1.12 9.43 -19.92
CA GLY A 5 1.95 10.64 -19.85
C GLY A 5 2.22 11.16 -18.43
N GLU A 6 1.69 10.51 -17.38
CA GLU A 6 2.05 10.81 -16.00
C GLU A 6 3.54 10.49 -15.74
N GLN A 7 4.23 11.35 -15.00
CA GLN A 7 5.67 11.23 -14.76
C GLN A 7 5.95 10.53 -13.44
N LEU A 8 6.86 9.55 -13.46
CA LEU A 8 7.39 8.92 -12.26
C LEU A 8 8.24 9.92 -11.47
N LEU A 9 7.80 10.27 -10.27
CA LEU A 9 8.53 11.17 -9.37
C LEU A 9 9.54 10.43 -8.48
N GLY A 10 9.28 9.17 -8.15
CA GLY A 10 10.13 8.37 -7.28
C GLY A 10 9.42 7.12 -6.76
N GLY A 11 10.12 6.35 -5.93
CA GLY A 11 9.57 5.21 -5.18
C GLY A 11 9.15 5.60 -3.76
N HIS A 12 8.19 4.89 -3.20
CA HIS A 12 7.72 5.08 -1.83
C HIS A 12 7.39 3.73 -1.18
N ALA A 13 7.69 3.57 0.11
CA ALA A 13 7.40 2.37 0.88
C ALA A 13 6.34 2.70 1.94
N VAL A 14 5.33 1.84 2.04
CA VAL A 14 4.13 2.04 2.85
C VAL A 14 3.66 0.71 3.44
N LEU A 15 2.75 0.76 4.41
CA LEU A 15 2.25 -0.44 5.09
C LEU A 15 0.83 -0.76 4.65
N ALA A 16 0.63 -1.91 3.99
CA ALA A 16 -0.70 -2.48 3.81
C ALA A 16 -1.22 -2.99 5.18
N VAL A 17 -2.41 -2.55 5.57
CA VAL A 17 -3.02 -2.84 6.89
C VAL A 17 -4.39 -3.53 6.79
N GLY A 18 -4.92 -3.69 5.59
CA GLY A 18 -6.21 -4.33 5.35
C GLY A 18 -6.54 -4.35 3.86
N TYR A 19 -7.70 -4.90 3.54
CA TYR A 19 -8.21 -4.97 2.18
C TYR A 19 -9.73 -5.04 2.16
N ASP A 20 -10.32 -4.68 1.03
CA ASP A 20 -11.73 -4.73 0.72
C ASP A 20 -11.89 -5.47 -0.62
N ASP A 21 -12.49 -6.66 -0.56
CA ASP A 21 -12.68 -7.50 -1.74
C ASP A 21 -13.86 -7.06 -2.61
N GLU A 22 -14.86 -6.35 -2.05
CA GLU A 22 -15.97 -5.83 -2.86
C GLU A 22 -15.46 -4.69 -3.76
N GLU A 23 -14.61 -3.82 -3.19
CA GLU A 23 -14.02 -2.68 -3.90
C GLU A 23 -12.70 -3.02 -4.61
N GLN A 24 -12.15 -4.23 -4.40
CA GLN A 24 -10.86 -4.69 -4.93
C GLN A 24 -9.70 -3.74 -4.58
N ARG A 25 -9.59 -3.37 -3.29
CA ARG A 25 -8.63 -2.37 -2.80
C ARG A 25 -7.93 -2.77 -1.52
N PHE A 26 -6.64 -2.43 -1.44
CA PHE A 26 -5.88 -2.44 -0.20
C PHE A 26 -6.08 -1.14 0.58
N ILE A 27 -6.14 -1.25 1.91
CA ILE A 27 -6.06 -0.13 2.83
C ILE A 27 -4.60 0.02 3.24
N VAL A 28 -4.04 1.21 3.03
CA VAL A 28 -2.62 1.46 3.19
C VAL A 28 -2.39 2.63 4.13
N ARG A 29 -1.54 2.43 5.14
CA ARG A 29 -1.08 3.47 6.06
C ARG A 29 0.12 4.19 5.46
N ASN A 30 0.02 5.51 5.35
CA ASN A 30 1.09 6.38 4.88
C ASN A 30 1.88 6.99 6.05
N SER A 31 2.93 7.76 5.73
CA SER A 31 3.86 8.40 6.67
C SER A 31 3.94 9.92 6.52
N TRP A 32 2.86 10.57 6.05
CA TRP A 32 2.78 12.02 5.79
C TRP A 32 1.81 12.73 6.72
N ASP A 33 1.86 12.39 8.01
CA ASP A 33 0.94 12.85 9.05
C ASP A 33 -0.54 12.46 8.86
N LYS A 34 -1.31 12.64 9.94
CA LYS A 34 -2.74 12.30 9.99
C LYS A 34 -3.62 13.27 9.19
N GLU A 35 -3.15 14.48 8.90
CA GLU A 35 -3.94 15.47 8.15
C GLU A 35 -3.96 15.17 6.64
N TRP A 36 -3.10 14.25 6.18
CA TRP A 36 -3.05 13.85 4.78
C TRP A 36 -4.04 12.72 4.48
N GLY A 37 -4.70 12.79 3.32
CA GLY A 37 -5.56 11.72 2.81
C GLY A 37 -6.71 11.38 3.74
N MET A 38 -6.90 10.09 4.00
CA MET A 38 -7.95 9.56 4.86
C MET A 38 -7.42 9.37 6.29
N GLN A 39 -7.15 10.46 7.00
CA GLN A 39 -6.53 10.41 8.35
C GLN A 39 -5.15 9.73 8.39
N GLY A 40 -4.31 9.96 7.37
CA GLY A 40 -3.01 9.32 7.19
C GLY A 40 -3.04 8.03 6.38
N TYR A 41 -4.21 7.65 5.85
CA TYR A 41 -4.39 6.44 5.03
C TYR A 41 -4.78 6.78 3.59
N PHE A 42 -4.67 5.79 2.73
CA PHE A 42 -5.23 5.81 1.38
C PHE A 42 -5.63 4.39 0.95
N SER A 43 -6.41 4.30 -0.12
CA SER A 43 -6.76 3.03 -0.75
C SER A 43 -6.01 2.85 -2.07
N MET A 44 -5.53 1.63 -2.32
CA MET A 44 -4.81 1.26 -3.53
C MET A 44 -5.51 0.11 -4.23
N GLN A 45 -5.77 0.23 -5.54
CA GLN A 45 -6.39 -0.84 -6.32
C GLN A 45 -5.51 -2.09 -6.32
N TYR A 46 -6.11 -3.28 -6.25
CA TYR A 46 -5.38 -4.55 -6.41
C TYR A 46 -4.54 -4.56 -7.68
N ALA A 47 -5.09 -4.08 -8.79
CA ALA A 47 -4.39 -3.98 -10.08
C ALA A 47 -3.09 -3.14 -10.02
N TYR A 48 -3.02 -2.12 -9.15
CA TYR A 48 -1.79 -1.33 -9.00
C TYR A 48 -0.73 -2.13 -8.24
N LEU A 49 -1.12 -2.80 -7.16
CA LEU A 49 -0.20 -3.55 -6.31
C LEU A 49 0.30 -4.85 -7.00
N LEU A 50 -0.49 -5.39 -7.92
CA LEU A 50 -0.18 -6.63 -8.65
C LEU A 50 0.55 -6.39 -9.99
N ASP A 51 0.73 -5.13 -10.41
CA ASP A 51 1.55 -4.80 -11.58
C ASP A 51 3.03 -4.78 -11.19
N GLU A 52 3.81 -5.69 -11.77
CA GLU A 52 5.25 -5.86 -11.50
C GLU A 52 6.09 -4.61 -11.85
N ASN A 53 5.55 -3.69 -12.66
CA ASN A 53 6.21 -2.43 -13.00
C ASN A 53 5.91 -1.30 -11.99
N LEU A 54 4.90 -1.48 -11.14
CA LEU A 54 4.40 -0.43 -10.23
C LEU A 54 4.67 -0.72 -8.75
N ALA A 55 4.73 -2.00 -8.36
CA ALA A 55 4.97 -2.40 -6.99
C ALA A 55 5.95 -3.59 -6.90
N ARG A 56 6.78 -3.59 -5.87
CA ARG A 56 7.85 -4.58 -5.65
C ARG A 56 8.24 -4.62 -4.17
N ASP A 57 9.14 -5.55 -3.84
CA ASP A 57 9.77 -5.69 -2.52
C ASP A 57 8.76 -5.88 -1.36
N PHE A 58 7.87 -6.86 -1.53
CA PHE A 58 6.87 -7.21 -0.52
C PHE A 58 7.50 -7.98 0.66
N TRP A 59 7.31 -7.45 1.87
CA TRP A 59 7.79 -8.06 3.11
C TRP A 59 6.66 -8.28 4.10
N THR A 60 6.80 -9.30 4.94
CA THR A 60 5.92 -9.52 6.10
C THR A 60 6.73 -9.65 7.37
N ILE A 61 6.21 -9.11 8.47
CA ILE A 61 6.77 -9.26 9.82
C ILE A 61 5.81 -10.15 10.61
N ARG A 62 6.34 -11.16 11.30
CA ARG A 62 5.56 -12.08 12.12
C ARG A 62 6.17 -12.15 13.51
N LEU A 63 5.35 -11.95 14.54
CA LEU A 63 5.76 -12.21 15.91
C LEU A 63 5.76 -13.73 16.14
N VAL A 64 6.85 -14.27 16.68
CA VAL A 64 6.95 -15.66 17.11
C VAL A 64 6.89 -15.66 18.63
N MET A 65 5.86 -16.30 19.20
CA MET A 65 5.71 -16.43 20.65
C MET A 65 6.45 -17.69 21.12
N ASP A 66 7.27 -17.56 22.15
CA ASP A 66 7.89 -18.70 22.82
C ASP A 66 6.83 -19.48 23.61
N GLN A 67 6.91 -20.81 23.58
CA GLN A 67 6.03 -21.71 24.31
C GLN A 67 6.78 -22.21 25.55
N SER A 68 7.13 -21.29 26.46
CA SER A 68 7.68 -21.64 27.77
C SER A 68 6.56 -22.02 28.75
#